data_AF-A0A1W9MM01-F1
#
_entry.id   AF-A0A1W9MM01-F1
#
_cell.length_a   1.000
_cell.length_b   1.000
_cell.length_c   1.000
_cell.angle_alpha   90.00
_cell.angle_beta   90.00
_cell.angle_gamma   90.00
#
_symmetry.space_group_name_H-M   'P 1'
#
loop_
_entity.id
_entity.type
_entity.pdbx_description
1 polymer ?
#
loop_
_entity_poly.entity_id
_entity_poly.type
_entity_poly.pdbx_seq_one_letter_code
_entity_poly.pdbx_strand_id
1 'polypeptide(L)'
;MELTSTYSNTLLETISVLNTFSLSKFVWKKYEKFAIPKIEDSTIKIRGTFYYLNNLKPKQAEQELRTLNQFEPLLSQLKQQLELIDDAEFLKFKKTALDFFTALEEITDTLNEITDIHSAYKRSIPVLAKDWDSPEDNHWDNY
;
A
#
# COMPACT_ATOMS: atom_id res chain seq x y z
N MET A 1 -12.17 -16.57 -3.14
CA MET A 1 -12.77 -15.21 -3.18
C MET A 1 -12.60 -14.45 -1.85
N GLU A 2 -12.25 -15.11 -0.74
CA GLU A 2 -12.16 -14.47 0.60
C GLU A 2 -10.84 -13.72 0.88
N LEU A 3 -9.71 -14.13 0.29
CA LEU A 3 -8.40 -13.53 0.57
C LEU A 3 -8.27 -12.09 0.07
N THR A 4 -8.82 -11.79 -1.12
CA THR A 4 -8.79 -10.44 -1.70
C THR A 4 -9.60 -9.45 -0.87
N SER A 5 -10.82 -9.83 -0.46
CA SER A 5 -11.66 -9.00 0.42
C SER A 5 -10.95 -8.70 1.74
N THR A 6 -10.25 -9.69 2.30
CA THR A 6 -9.50 -9.52 3.56
C THR A 6 -8.33 -8.55 3.39
N TYR A 7 -7.59 -8.63 2.28
CA TYR A 7 -6.48 -7.71 1.98
C TYR A 7 -6.99 -6.28 1.73
N SER A 8 -7.98 -6.08 0.86
CA SER A 8 -8.50 -4.73 0.56
C SER A 8 -9.07 -4.06 1.83
N ASN A 9 -9.77 -4.81 2.68
CA ASN A 9 -10.26 -4.29 3.96
C ASN A 9 -9.11 -3.92 4.89
N THR A 10 -8.07 -4.76 4.97
CA THR A 10 -6.87 -4.46 5.79
C THR A 10 -6.16 -3.21 5.30
N LEU A 11 -6.04 -3.02 3.99
CA LEU A 11 -5.43 -1.85 3.37
C LEU A 11 -6.22 -0.57 3.68
N LEU A 12 -7.54 -0.59 3.49
CA LEU A 12 -8.42 0.55 3.77
C LEU A 12 -8.46 0.91 5.26
N GLU A 13 -8.56 -0.10 6.14
CA GLU A 13 -8.47 0.10 7.59
C GLU A 13 -7.14 0.74 7.96
N THR A 14 -6.06 0.31 7.31
CA THR A 14 -4.73 0.83 7.59
C THR A 14 -4.57 2.27 7.10
N ILE A 15 -5.09 2.60 5.92
CA ILE A 15 -5.09 3.98 5.38
C ILE A 15 -5.94 4.92 6.24
N SER A 16 -6.92 4.42 7.00
CA SER A 16 -7.69 5.26 7.92
C SER A 16 -6.84 5.92 9.01
N VAL A 17 -5.64 5.40 9.28
CA VAL A 17 -4.67 5.96 10.23
C VAL A 17 -4.17 7.34 9.80
N LEU A 18 -4.28 7.71 8.51
CA LEU A 18 -3.90 9.03 8.03
C LEU A 18 -4.67 10.16 8.74
N ASN A 19 -5.87 9.89 9.27
CA ASN A 19 -6.61 10.84 10.10
C ASN A 19 -5.86 11.23 11.39
N THR A 20 -4.94 10.39 11.86
CA THR A 20 -4.09 10.66 13.04
C THR A 20 -2.85 11.49 12.70
N PHE A 21 -2.84 12.20 11.57
CA PHE A 21 -1.79 13.15 11.20
C PHE A 21 -2.25 14.62 11.29
N SER A 22 -3.48 14.88 11.73
CA SER A 22 -3.96 16.23 12.08
C SER A 22 -3.28 16.72 13.37
N LEU A 23 -2.16 17.45 13.21
CA LEU A 23 -1.32 17.93 14.32
C LEU A 23 -1.94 19.17 14.98
N SER A 24 -2.33 19.06 16.26
CA SER A 24 -2.65 20.20 17.12
C SER A 24 -1.69 20.27 18.31
N LYS A 25 -0.86 21.33 18.35
CA LYS A 25 0.14 21.55 19.41
C LYS A 25 -0.47 21.60 20.82
N PHE A 26 -1.73 22.02 20.95
CA PHE A 26 -2.38 22.20 22.26
C PHE A 26 -2.68 20.88 23.00
N VAL A 27 -2.60 19.73 22.32
CA VAL A 27 -2.97 18.42 22.89
C VAL A 27 -1.91 17.35 22.63
N TRP A 28 -0.69 17.75 22.25
CA TRP A 28 0.35 16.87 21.72
C TRP A 28 0.61 15.63 22.58
N LYS A 29 0.84 15.77 23.90
CA LYS A 29 1.09 14.61 24.78
C LYS A 29 -0.05 13.59 24.86
N LYS A 30 -1.30 14.02 24.69
CA LYS A 30 -2.46 13.10 24.64
C LYS A 30 -2.61 12.52 23.23
N TYR A 31 -2.30 13.33 22.22
CA TYR A 31 -2.32 12.94 20.82
C TYR A 31 -1.25 11.88 20.51
N GLU A 32 -0.02 12.07 20.98
CA GLU A 32 1.10 11.14 20.81
C GLU A 32 0.76 9.74 21.35
N LYS A 33 0.19 9.67 22.56
CA LYS A 33 -0.23 8.41 23.19
C LYS A 33 -1.34 7.67 22.42
N PHE A 34 -2.08 8.38 21.57
CA PHE A 34 -3.14 7.81 20.75
C PHE A 34 -2.67 7.49 19.33
N ALA A 35 -1.95 8.41 18.70
CA ALA A 35 -1.53 8.33 17.30
C ALA A 35 -0.40 7.32 17.11
N ILE A 36 0.64 7.34 17.95
CA ILE A 36 1.81 6.47 17.77
C ILE A 36 1.42 4.98 17.77
N PRO A 37 0.71 4.45 18.78
CA PRO A 37 0.36 3.03 18.78
C PRO A 37 -0.51 2.62 17.59
N LYS A 38 -1.36 3.53 17.11
CA LYS A 38 -2.21 3.27 15.93
C LYS A 38 -1.40 3.20 14.64
N ILE A 39 -0.42 4.09 14.48
CA ILE A 39 0.48 4.09 13.33
C ILE A 39 1.38 2.84 13.37
N GLU A 40 1.87 2.45 14.55
CA GLU A 40 2.65 1.22 14.73
C GLU A 40 1.82 -0.03 14.39
N ASP A 41 0.60 -0.16 14.91
CA ASP A 41 -0.32 -1.26 14.59
C ASP A 41 -0.63 -1.33 13.09
N SER A 42 -0.91 -0.18 12.48
CA SER A 42 -1.11 -0.01 11.04
C SER A 42 0.10 -0.46 10.23
N THR A 43 1.30 -0.07 10.65
CA THR A 43 2.56 -0.47 10.01
C THR A 43 2.76 -1.98 10.08
N ILE A 44 2.47 -2.60 11.24
CA ILE A 44 2.55 -4.05 11.41
C ILE A 44 1.54 -4.76 10.51
N LYS A 45 0.32 -4.25 10.39
CA LYS A 45 -0.72 -4.82 9.52
C LYS A 45 -0.30 -4.77 8.05
N ILE A 46 0.13 -3.61 7.56
CA ILE A 46 0.72 -3.45 6.22
C ILE A 46 1.83 -4.47 6.02
N ARG A 47 2.80 -4.55 6.94
CA ARG A 47 3.91 -5.50 6.80
C ARG A 47 3.45 -6.96 6.83
N GLY A 48 2.46 -7.28 7.65
CA GLY A 48 1.83 -8.59 7.66
C GLY A 48 1.16 -8.93 6.33
N THR A 49 0.73 -7.93 5.57
CA THR A 49 0.08 -8.16 4.28
C THR A 49 1.03 -8.67 3.19
N PHE A 50 2.36 -8.46 3.31
CA PHE A 50 3.35 -9.03 2.38
C PHE A 50 3.23 -10.54 2.22
N TYR A 51 2.81 -11.24 3.29
CA TYR A 51 2.57 -12.68 3.22
C TYR A 51 1.53 -13.07 2.16
N TYR A 52 0.55 -12.20 1.92
CA TYR A 52 -0.52 -12.44 0.94
C TYR A 52 -0.19 -11.91 -0.45
N LEU A 53 0.76 -10.98 -0.58
CA LEU A 53 1.13 -10.37 -1.87
C LEU A 53 1.66 -11.39 -2.88
N ASN A 54 2.41 -12.40 -2.44
CA ASN A 54 2.94 -13.47 -3.30
C ASN A 54 1.85 -14.30 -3.99
N ASN A 55 0.60 -14.23 -3.52
CA ASN A 55 -0.53 -14.99 -4.06
C ASN A 55 -1.56 -14.09 -4.77
N LEU A 56 -1.27 -12.79 -4.93
CA LEU A 56 -2.15 -11.88 -5.66
C LEU A 56 -2.04 -12.13 -7.17
N LYS A 57 -3.19 -12.25 -7.81
CA LYS A 57 -3.25 -12.24 -9.28
C LYS A 57 -2.96 -10.84 -9.79
N PRO A 58 -2.40 -10.68 -11.00
CA PRO A 58 -2.07 -9.36 -11.51
C PRO A 58 -3.23 -8.36 -11.60
N LYS A 59 -4.42 -8.81 -11.99
CA LYS A 59 -5.63 -7.94 -11.98
C LYS A 59 -6.02 -7.48 -10.58
N GLN A 60 -5.76 -8.30 -9.57
CA GLN A 60 -6.02 -7.95 -8.18
C GLN A 60 -4.96 -6.96 -7.69
N ALA A 61 -3.69 -7.19 -8.01
CA ALA A 61 -2.61 -6.25 -7.72
C ALA A 61 -2.87 -4.87 -8.35
N GLU A 62 -3.32 -4.82 -9.61
CA GLU A 62 -3.69 -3.58 -10.29
C GLU A 62 -4.83 -2.84 -9.56
N GLN A 63 -5.82 -3.57 -9.04
CA GLN A 63 -6.95 -2.98 -8.30
C GLN A 63 -6.50 -2.40 -6.95
N GLU A 64 -5.63 -3.09 -6.22
CA GLU A 64 -5.06 -2.60 -4.96
C GLU A 64 -4.16 -1.38 -5.20
N LEU A 65 -3.34 -1.42 -6.26
CA LEU A 65 -2.51 -0.29 -6.68
C LEU A 65 -3.36 0.95 -7.00
N ARG A 66 -4.46 0.77 -7.74
CA ARG A 66 -5.41 1.87 -8.01
C ARG A 66 -6.00 2.45 -6.74
N THR A 67 -6.27 1.61 -5.73
CA THR A 67 -6.76 2.08 -4.43
C THR A 67 -5.70 2.90 -3.70
N LEU A 68 -4.45 2.44 -3.65
CA LEU A 68 -3.34 3.18 -3.05
C LEU A 68 -3.09 4.53 -3.74
N ASN A 69 -3.10 4.55 -5.07
CA ASN A 69 -2.85 5.76 -5.85
C ASN A 69 -3.91 6.85 -5.63
N GLN A 70 -5.13 6.51 -5.18
CA GLN A 70 -6.13 7.51 -4.77
C GLN A 70 -5.68 8.34 -3.56
N PHE A 71 -4.82 7.79 -2.71
CA PHE A 71 -4.31 8.45 -1.51
C PHE A 71 -2.94 9.09 -1.71
N GLU A 72 -2.27 8.88 -2.85
CA GLU A 72 -0.94 9.43 -3.14
C GLU A 72 -0.82 10.94 -2.89
N PRO A 73 -1.77 11.80 -3.31
CA PRO A 73 -1.68 13.23 -3.03
C PRO A 73 -1.68 13.56 -1.54
N LEU A 74 -2.51 12.85 -0.76
CA LEU A 74 -2.59 13.01 0.69
C LEU A 74 -1.31 12.51 1.37
N LEU A 75 -0.80 11.34 0.97
CA LEU A 75 0.44 10.77 1.51
C LEU A 75 1.63 11.71 1.25
N SER A 76 1.73 12.27 0.04
CA SER A 76 2.76 13.24 -0.33
C SER A 76 2.70 14.50 0.54
N GLN A 77 1.51 15.07 0.71
CA GLN A 77 1.30 16.24 1.58
C GLN A 77 1.72 15.94 3.03
N LEU A 78 1.33 14.79 3.57
CA LEU A 78 1.67 14.39 4.95
C LEU A 78 3.17 14.18 5.14
N LYS A 79 3.87 13.57 4.17
CA LYS A 79 5.34 13.45 4.19
C LYS A 79 6.02 14.81 4.23
N GLN A 80 5.62 15.73 3.36
CA GLN A 80 6.16 17.09 3.36
C GLN A 80 5.94 17.80 4.70
N GLN A 81 4.74 17.67 5.28
CA GLN A 81 4.44 18.25 6.59
C GLN A 81 5.32 17.67 7.71
N LEU A 82 5.63 16.37 7.68
CA LEU A 82 6.53 15.73 8.65
C LEU A 82 7.99 16.18 8.51
N GLU A 83 8.46 16.37 7.28
CA GLU A 83 9.82 16.83 7.03
C GLU A 83 10.08 18.19 7.68
N LEU A 84 9.07 19.07 7.66
CA LEU A 84 9.10 20.41 8.28
C LEU A 84 9.10 20.40 9.81
N ILE A 85 8.85 19.25 10.46
CA ILE A 85 8.91 19.12 11.92
C ILE A 85 10.37 18.93 12.35
N ASP A 86 10.90 19.94 13.06
CA ASP A 86 12.24 19.94 13.65
C ASP A 86 12.21 19.97 15.20
N ASP A 87 11.05 19.65 15.77
CA ASP A 87 10.86 19.66 17.21
C ASP A 87 11.18 18.29 17.82
N ALA A 88 12.09 18.26 18.78
CA ALA A 88 12.52 17.04 19.47
C ALA A 88 11.37 16.32 20.20
N GLU A 89 10.32 17.04 20.63
CA GLU A 89 9.12 16.45 21.24
C GLU A 89 8.32 15.60 20.23
N PHE A 90 8.55 15.79 18.93
CA PHE A 90 7.85 15.11 17.85
C PHE A 90 8.71 14.05 17.16
N LEU A 91 9.96 13.87 17.58
CA LEU A 91 10.91 12.96 16.95
C LEU A 91 10.39 11.51 16.91
N LYS A 92 9.78 11.04 18.00
CA LYS A 92 9.23 9.68 18.07
C LYS A 92 8.11 9.50 17.05
N PHE A 93 7.15 10.43 17.02
CA PHE A 93 6.07 10.42 16.03
C PHE A 93 6.60 10.49 14.60
N LYS A 94 7.56 11.37 14.32
CA LYS A 94 8.18 11.50 13.00
C LYS A 94 8.80 10.18 12.54
N LYS A 95 9.56 9.51 13.42
CA LYS A 95 10.14 8.21 13.13
C LYS A 95 9.07 7.15 12.85
N THR A 96 8.07 7.04 13.73
CA THR A 96 6.96 6.09 13.56
C THR A 96 6.18 6.32 12.26
N ALA A 97 5.94 7.57 11.90
CA ALA A 97 5.27 7.93 10.66
C ALA A 97 6.12 7.61 9.42
N LEU A 98 7.43 7.88 9.45
CA LEU A 98 8.33 7.51 8.36
C LEU A 98 8.42 6.00 8.16
N ASP A 99 8.44 5.23 9.25
CA ASP A 99 8.39 3.75 9.19
C ASP A 99 7.10 3.25 8.51
N PHE A 100 5.96 3.89 8.82
CA PHE A 100 4.69 3.61 8.17
C PHE A 100 4.72 3.92 6.66
N PHE A 101 5.25 5.08 6.27
CA PHE A 101 5.36 5.46 4.86
C PHE A 101 6.29 4.54 4.08
N THR A 102 7.40 4.13 4.69
CA THR A 102 8.34 3.18 4.10
C THR A 102 7.62 1.86 3.81
N ALA A 103 6.82 1.36 4.77
CA ALA A 103 6.06 0.13 4.58
C ALA A 103 4.98 0.24 3.48
N LEU A 104 4.37 1.42 3.31
CA LEU A 104 3.45 1.70 2.19
C LEU A 104 4.17 1.72 0.83
N GLU A 105 5.35 2.31 0.76
CA GLU A 105 6.18 2.32 -0.46
C GLU A 105 6.56 0.90 -0.86
N GLU A 106 7.06 0.09 0.08
CA GLU A 106 7.42 -1.31 -0.18
C GLU A 106 6.24 -2.13 -0.74
N ILE A 107 5.01 -1.92 -0.22
CA ILE A 107 3.81 -2.58 -0.77
C ILE A 107 3.52 -2.09 -2.19
N THR A 108 3.60 -0.78 -2.40
CA THR A 108 3.30 -0.16 -3.69
C THR A 108 4.26 -0.69 -4.76
N ASP A 109 5.55 -0.79 -4.45
CA ASP A 109 6.57 -1.33 -5.33
C ASP A 109 6.29 -2.81 -5.66
N THR A 110 5.93 -3.62 -4.66
CA THR A 110 5.59 -5.03 -4.87
C THR A 110 4.35 -5.20 -5.77
N LEU A 111 3.32 -4.38 -5.57
CA LEU A 111 2.12 -4.39 -6.41
C LEU A 111 2.44 -3.96 -7.86
N ASN A 112 3.32 -2.97 -8.03
CA ASN A 112 3.82 -2.57 -9.34
C ASN A 112 4.58 -3.71 -10.02
N GLU A 113 5.48 -4.41 -9.32
CA GLU A 113 6.22 -5.55 -9.89
C GLU A 113 5.28 -6.66 -10.39
N ILE A 114 4.28 -7.03 -9.58
CA ILE A 114 3.27 -8.04 -9.96
C ILE A 114 2.49 -7.59 -11.21
N THR A 115 2.12 -6.30 -11.26
CA THR A 115 1.38 -5.71 -12.39
C THR A 115 2.24 -5.63 -13.65
N ASP A 116 3.51 -5.27 -13.50
CA ASP A 116 4.45 -5.09 -14.60
C ASP A 116 4.82 -6.41 -15.27
N ILE A 117 5.03 -7.48 -14.49
CA ILE A 117 5.22 -8.84 -15.01
C ILE A 117 4.06 -9.23 -15.93
N HIS A 118 2.82 -8.94 -15.52
CA HIS A 118 1.63 -9.22 -16.33
C HIS A 118 1.53 -8.33 -17.56
N SER A 119 1.91 -7.05 -17.44
CA SER A 119 1.93 -6.14 -18.58
C SER A 119 2.94 -6.57 -19.65
N ALA A 120 4.13 -7.05 -19.22
CA ALA A 120 5.16 -7.58 -20.10
C ALA A 120 4.70 -8.87 -20.79
N TYR A 121 4.07 -9.78 -20.04
CA TYR A 121 3.45 -10.98 -20.57
C TYR A 121 2.40 -10.63 -21.65
N LYS A 122 1.45 -9.74 -21.34
CA LYS A 122 0.43 -9.26 -22.29
C LYS A 122 0.99 -8.63 -23.55
N ARG A 123 2.13 -7.93 -23.47
CA ARG A 123 2.81 -7.36 -24.64
C ARG A 123 3.55 -8.40 -25.48
N SER A 124 3.98 -9.50 -24.88
CA SER A 124 4.68 -10.60 -25.58
C SER A 124 3.74 -11.57 -26.30
N ILE A 125 2.50 -11.66 -25.84
CA ILE A 125 1.40 -12.47 -26.39
C ILE A 125 1.32 -12.41 -27.94
N PRO A 126 1.25 -11.22 -28.60
CA PRO A 126 1.10 -11.16 -30.06
C PRO A 126 2.32 -11.68 -30.83
N VAL A 127 3.49 -11.74 -30.19
CA VAL A 127 4.76 -12.20 -30.77
C VAL A 127 4.94 -13.71 -30.59
N LEU A 128 4.37 -14.28 -29.52
CA LEU A 128 4.45 -15.70 -29.18
C LEU A 128 3.27 -16.51 -29.74
N ALA A 129 2.19 -15.85 -30.15
CA ALA A 129 1.00 -16.42 -30.75
C ALA A 129 1.27 -16.99 -32.16
N LYS A 130 1.53 -18.29 -32.27
CA LYS A 130 1.53 -19.02 -33.55
C LYS A 130 0.27 -19.84 -33.84
N ASP A 131 -0.56 -20.16 -32.83
CA ASP A 131 -1.81 -20.94 -32.97
C ASP A 131 -2.82 -20.59 -31.84
N TRP A 132 -3.39 -19.38 -31.89
CA TRP A 132 -3.92 -18.69 -30.70
C TRP A 132 -5.44 -18.47 -30.63
N ASP A 133 -6.23 -19.32 -31.30
CA ASP A 133 -7.70 -19.35 -31.13
C ASP A 133 -8.16 -20.39 -30.09
N SER A 134 -7.25 -20.93 -29.26
CA SER A 134 -7.62 -21.85 -28.19
C SER A 134 -8.19 -21.10 -26.97
N PRO A 135 -9.35 -21.52 -26.42
CA PRO A 135 -9.90 -21.00 -25.16
C PRO A 135 -8.96 -21.12 -23.94
N GLU A 136 -7.90 -21.93 -24.04
CA GLU A 136 -6.92 -22.19 -22.98
C GLU A 136 -5.98 -20.98 -22.73
N ASP A 137 -5.82 -20.04 -23.65
CA ASP A 137 -4.93 -18.89 -23.44
C ASP A 137 -5.49 -17.81 -22.48
N ASN A 138 -6.76 -17.92 -22.09
CA ASN A 138 -7.39 -17.11 -21.03
C ASN A 138 -6.96 -17.50 -19.60
N HIS A 139 -6.11 -18.52 -19.43
CA HIS A 139 -5.72 -18.99 -18.09
C HIS A 139 -4.88 -17.98 -17.30
N TRP A 140 -4.09 -17.14 -17.94
CA TRP A 140 -3.14 -16.23 -17.27
C TRP A 140 -3.76 -15.01 -16.59
N ASP A 141 -4.98 -14.65 -16.96
CA ASP A 141 -5.77 -13.63 -16.23
C ASP A 141 -6.33 -14.19 -14.91
N ASN A 142 -6.26 -15.51 -14.73
CA ASN A 142 -6.87 -16.27 -13.63
C ASN A 142 -5.86 -17.00 -12.74
N TYR A 143 -4.55 -16.88 -12.96
CA TYR A 143 -3.52 -17.44 -12.07
C TYR A 143 -2.72 -16.34 -11.40
#